data_AF-A0A179BH86-F1
#
_entry.id   AF-A0A179BH86-F1
#
_cell.length_a   1.000
_cell.length_b   1.000
_cell.length_c   1.000
_cell.angle_alpha   90.00
_cell.angle_beta   90.00
_cell.angle_gamma   90.00
#
_symmetry.space_group_name_H-M   'P 1'
#
loop_
_entity.id
_entity.type
_entity.pdbx_description
1 polymer ?
#
loop_
_entity_poly.entity_id
_entity_poly.type
_entity_poly.pdbx_seq_one_letter_code
_entity_poly.pdbx_strand_id
1 'polypeptide(L)'
;GGGVLVETPNLLPMGTEVLLMISLPDSQPRAPVMGKVVWVTPPDNRDGRPPAIGVQFVNDRSGVLMRIQNALSDLPRNDGEVLSF
;
A
#
# COMPACT_ATOMS: atom_id res chain seq x y z
N GLY A 1 5.10 -12.13 2.99
CA GLY A 1 4.97 -11.07 1.96
C GLY A 1 4.12 -9.95 2.51
N GLY A 2 4.24 -8.75 1.96
CA GLY A 2 3.42 -7.59 2.35
C GLY A 2 2.77 -6.94 1.13
N GLY A 3 2.02 -5.87 1.35
CA GLY A 3 1.37 -5.12 0.28
C GLY A 3 0.79 -3.81 0.78
N VAL A 4 0.31 -3.01 -0.16
CA VAL A 4 -0.34 -1.73 0.09
C VAL A 4 -1.63 -1.63 -0.70
N LEU A 5 -2.58 -0.89 -0.15
CA LEU A 5 -3.74 -0.42 -0.90
C LEU A 5 -3.40 0.95 -1.48
N VAL A 6 -3.60 1.11 -2.79
CA VAL A 6 -3.38 2.37 -3.50
C VAL A 6 -4.73 2.86 -4.00
N GLU A 7 -5.22 3.95 -3.42
CA GLU A 7 -6.40 4.64 -3.92
C GLU A 7 -6.06 5.32 -5.25
N THR A 8 -6.80 4.97 -6.30
CA THR A 8 -6.55 5.48 -7.64
C THR A 8 -7.79 5.29 -8.51
N PRO A 9 -8.19 6.32 -9.30
CA PRO A 9 -9.22 6.14 -10.31
C PRO A 9 -8.73 5.32 -11.52
N ASN A 10 -7.40 5.20 -11.70
CA ASN A 10 -6.80 4.38 -12.75
C ASN A 10 -6.61 2.95 -12.24
N LEU A 11 -7.68 2.16 -12.35
CA LEU A 11 -7.66 0.76 -11.95
C LEU A 11 -6.87 -0.08 -12.95
N LEU A 12 -5.94 -0.87 -12.43
CA LEU A 12 -5.17 -1.82 -13.20
C LEU A 12 -5.79 -3.22 -13.06
N PRO A 13 -5.78 -4.05 -14.12
CA PRO A 13 -6.28 -5.41 -14.04
C PRO A 13 -5.54 -6.26 -13.00
N MET A 14 -6.23 -7.24 -12.43
CA MET A 14 -5.63 -8.26 -11.59
C MET A 14 -4.45 -8.93 -12.29
N GLY A 15 -3.38 -9.16 -11.54
CA GLY A 15 -2.16 -9.78 -12.02
C GLY A 15 -1.20 -8.86 -12.77
N THR A 16 -1.58 -7.59 -13.02
CA THR A 16 -0.69 -6.59 -13.61
C THR A 16 0.55 -6.38 -12.72
N GLU A 17 1.73 -6.43 -13.32
CA GLU A 17 2.99 -6.08 -12.67
C GLU A 17 3.19 -4.57 -12.69
N VAL A 18 3.64 -4.03 -11.56
CA VAL A 18 3.77 -2.58 -11.36
C VAL A 18 5.07 -2.25 -10.62
N LEU A 19 5.60 -1.06 -10.90
CA LEU A 19 6.66 -0.45 -10.10
C LEU A 19 6.05 0.70 -9.30
N LEU A 20 6.04 0.56 -7.98
CA LEU A 20 5.55 1.57 -7.06
C LEU A 20 6.71 2.41 -6.51
N MET A 21 6.50 3.72 -6.41
CA MET A 21 7.40 4.62 -5.68
C MET A 21 6.76 4.95 -4.32
N ILE A 22 7.27 4.37 -3.25
CA ILE A 22 6.70 4.51 -1.91
C ILE A 22 7.49 5.54 -1.11
N SER A 23 6.78 6.52 -0.55
CA SER A 23 7.29 7.46 0.46
C SER A 23 6.70 7.07 1.80
N LEU A 24 7.53 7.00 2.84
CA LEU A 24 7.09 6.73 4.21
C LEU A 24 7.29 7.98 5.09
N PRO A 25 6.58 8.08 6.24
CA PRO A 25 6.71 9.22 7.15
C PRO A 25 8.07 9.32 7.86
N ASP A 26 8.92 8.30 7.75
CA ASP A 26 10.25 8.21 8.36
C ASP A 26 11.29 9.18 7.76
N SER A 27 10.86 10.17 6.96
CA SER A 27 11.67 11.18 6.27
C SER A 27 12.75 10.62 5.34
N GLN A 28 12.78 9.31 5.11
CA GLN A 28 13.70 8.70 4.17
C GLN A 28 13.24 8.90 2.72
N PRO A 29 14.17 8.87 1.75
CA PRO A 29 13.82 8.98 0.33
C PRO A 29 12.80 7.94 -0.13
N ARG A 30 12.06 8.30 -1.18
CA ARG A 30 11.13 7.39 -1.86
C ARG A 30 11.88 6.17 -2.36
N ALA A 31 11.30 5.00 -2.15
CA ALA A 31 11.89 3.73 -2.54
C ALA A 31 11.06 3.04 -3.63
N PRO A 32 11.70 2.51 -4.68
CA PRO A 32 11.03 1.68 -5.68
C PRO A 32 10.71 0.30 -5.10
N VAL A 33 9.50 -0.20 -5.34
CA VAL A 33 9.07 -1.56 -4.99
C VAL A 33 8.36 -2.18 -6.19
N MET A 34 8.85 -3.34 -6.63
CA MET A 34 8.14 -4.15 -7.61
C MET A 34 6.93 -4.80 -6.94
N GLY A 35 5.80 -4.86 -7.65
CA GLY A 35 4.58 -5.39 -7.11
C GLY A 35 3.67 -6.00 -8.17
N LYS A 36 2.63 -6.68 -7.69
CA LYS A 36 1.59 -7.27 -8.52
C LYS A 36 0.23 -6.91 -7.98
N VAL A 37 -0.68 -6.50 -8.86
CA VAL A 37 -2.07 -6.24 -8.48
C VAL A 37 -2.75 -7.56 -8.09
N VAL A 38 -3.27 -7.63 -6.87
CA VAL A 38 -3.95 -8.81 -6.32
C VAL A 38 -5.36 -8.49 -5.80
N TRP A 39 -5.73 -7.22 -5.78
CA TRP A 39 -7.07 -6.75 -5.43
C TRP A 39 -7.46 -5.54 -6.26
N VAL A 40 -8.75 -5.41 -6.59
CA VAL A 40 -9.33 -4.23 -7.25
C VAL A 40 -10.64 -3.87 -6.56
N THR A 41 -10.74 -2.64 -6.08
CA THR A 41 -11.96 -2.03 -5.55
C THR A 41 -12.56 -1.15 -6.65
N PRO A 42 -13.71 -1.51 -7.23
CA PRO A 42 -14.32 -0.73 -8.31
C PRO A 42 -14.97 0.57 -7.78
N PRO A 43 -15.26 1.54 -8.66
CA PRO A 43 -15.80 2.85 -8.27
C PRO A 43 -17.22 2.78 -7.67
N ASP A 44 -18.00 1.79 -8.08
CA ASP A 44 -19.40 1.56 -7.72
C ASP A 44 -19.55 0.51 -6.61
N ASN A 45 -18.55 0.41 -5.71
CA ASN A 45 -18.62 -0.50 -4.58
C ASN A 45 -19.70 -0.07 -3.57
N ARG A 46 -20.35 -1.06 -2.96
CA ARG A 46 -21.47 -0.86 -2.02
C ARG A 46 -21.04 -0.19 -0.70
N ASP A 47 -19.75 -0.28 -0.37
CA ASP A 47 -19.20 0.20 0.89
C ASP A 47 -18.81 1.69 0.84
N GLY A 48 -19.00 2.36 -0.32
CA GLY A 48 -18.70 3.78 -0.51
C GLY A 48 -17.20 4.12 -0.44
N ARG A 49 -16.32 3.12 -0.57
CA ARG A 49 -14.87 3.32 -0.56
C ARG A 49 -14.41 3.94 -1.88
N PRO A 50 -13.34 4.74 -1.90
CA PRO A 50 -12.75 5.19 -3.15
C PRO A 50 -12.24 4.00 -3.99
N PRO A 51 -12.23 4.12 -5.33
CA PRO A 51 -11.62 3.11 -6.19
C PRO A 51 -10.14 2.93 -5.83
N ALA A 52 -9.70 1.68 -5.77
CA ALA A 52 -8.36 1.35 -5.31
C ALA A 52 -7.85 0.04 -5.92
N ILE A 53 -6.54 -0.15 -5.91
CA ILE A 53 -5.88 -1.42 -6.22
C ILE A 53 -5.07 -1.89 -5.02
N GLY A 54 -5.18 -3.17 -4.67
CA GLY A 54 -4.29 -3.80 -3.71
C GLY A 54 -3.09 -4.38 -4.43
N VAL A 55 -1.90 -3.93 -4.06
CA VAL A 55 -0.64 -4.35 -4.66
C VAL A 55 0.15 -5.18 -3.65
N GLN A 56 0.41 -6.43 -4.00
CA GLN A 56 1.32 -7.29 -3.26
C GLN A 56 2.76 -6.95 -3.66
N PHE A 57 3.65 -6.80 -2.69
CA PHE A 57 5.07 -6.59 -2.93
C PHE A 57 5.72 -7.86 -3.49
N VAL A 58 6.47 -7.70 -4.56
CA VAL A 58 7.26 -8.74 -5.22
C VAL A 58 8.72 -8.36 -5.07
N ASN A 59 9.50 -9.19 -4.35
CA ASN A 59 10.95 -9.01 -4.23
C ASN A 59 11.31 -7.59 -3.73
N ASP A 60 10.85 -7.26 -2.51
CA ASP A 60 11.13 -5.99 -1.82
C ASP A 60 12.62 -5.87 -1.42
N ARG A 61 13.46 -5.57 -2.41
CA ARG A 61 14.90 -5.36 -2.21
C ARG A 61 15.24 -4.03 -1.54
N SER A 62 14.31 -3.09 -1.57
CA SER A 62 14.48 -1.75 -0.97
C SER A 62 14.14 -1.72 0.53
N GLY A 63 13.66 -2.82 1.09
CA GLY A 63 13.39 -2.97 2.53
C GLY A 63 12.18 -2.17 2.99
N VAL A 64 11.28 -1.81 2.08
CA VAL A 64 10.10 -0.98 2.38
C VAL A 64 9.17 -1.67 3.37
N LEU A 65 9.01 -2.99 3.27
CA LEU A 65 8.19 -3.76 4.20
C LEU A 65 8.73 -3.67 5.63
N MET A 66 10.05 -3.76 5.82
CA MET A 66 10.65 -3.61 7.14
C MET A 66 10.45 -2.19 7.68
N ARG A 67 10.61 -1.16 6.83
CA ARG A 67 10.37 0.22 7.23
C ARG A 67 8.91 0.47 7.65
N ILE A 68 7.95 -0.10 6.91
CA ILE A 68 6.53 -0.07 7.27
C ILE A 68 6.32 -0.77 8.62
N GLN A 69 6.87 -1.96 8.81
CA GLN A 69 6.73 -2.70 10.07
C GLN A 69 7.30 -1.94 11.27
N ASN A 70 8.46 -1.31 11.11
CA ASN A 70 9.06 -0.49 12.17
C ASN A 70 8.17 0.73 12.48
N ALA A 71 7.72 1.46 11.45
CA ALA A 71 6.85 2.61 11.63
C ALA A 71 5.53 2.24 12.35
N LEU A 72 4.97 1.06 12.07
CA LEU A 72 3.77 0.56 12.73
C LEU A 72 4.03 0.03 14.14
N SER A 73 5.24 -0.43 14.44
CA SER A 73 5.61 -0.97 15.76
C SER A 73 5.73 0.13 16.81
N ASP A 74 6.11 1.34 16.39
CA ASP A 74 6.22 2.52 17.24
C ASP A 74 4.88 3.25 17.46
N LEU A 75 3.80 2.83 16.78
CA LEU A 75 2.47 3.36 17.05
C LEU A 75 1.99 2.84 18.42
N PRO A 76 1.54 3.73 19.33
CA PRO A 76 0.88 3.29 20.54
C PRO A 76 -0.29 2.42 20.13
N ARG A 77 -0.34 1.17 20.62
CA ARG A 77 -1.47 0.26 20.44
C ARG A 77 -2.67 0.87 21.16
N ASN A 78 -3.36 1.78 20.51
CA ASN A 78 -4.58 2.39 21.00
C ASN A 78 -5.70 1.91 20.10
N ASP A 79 -6.63 1.15 20.67
CA ASP A 79 -7.64 0.34 19.99
C ASP A 79 -8.74 1.16 19.27
N GLY A 80 -8.47 2.37 18.77
CA GLY A 80 -9.55 3.23 18.27
C GLY A 80 -9.23 4.39 17.35
N GLU A 81 -7.98 4.73 17.03
CA GLU A 81 -7.70 5.89 16.15
C GLU A 81 -7.07 5.44 14.82
N VAL A 82 -7.90 5.38 13.78
CA VAL A 82 -7.46 5.18 12.40
C VAL A 82 -6.79 6.46 11.94
N LEU A 83 -5.46 6.45 11.80
CA LEU A 83 -4.73 7.53 11.16
C LEU A 83 -5.10 7.57 9.68
N SER A 84 -5.87 8.58 9.29
CA SER A 84 -6.10 8.95 7.89
C SER A 84 -4.88 9.72 7.39
N PHE A 85 -4.24 9.20 6.35
CA PHE A 85 -3.16 9.85 5.60
C PHE A 85 -3.70 10.54 4.34
#